data_AF-A0A974WFG3-F1
#
_entry.id   AF-A0A974WFG3-F1
#
_cell.length_a   1.000
_cell.length_b   1.000
_cell.length_c   1.000
_cell.angle_alpha   90.00
_cell.angle_beta   90.00
_cell.angle_gamma   90.00
#
_symmetry.space_group_name_H-M   'P 1'
#
loop_
_entity.id
_entity.type
_entity.pdbx_description
1 polymer ?
#
loop_
_entity_poly.entity_id
_entity_poly.type
_entity_poly.pdbx_seq_one_letter_code
_entity_poly.pdbx_strand_id
1 'polypeptide(L)'
;MEIISTITEILFIGLAFAAIITIIKYPKDLIRAFINFIRPTSFNLVSFLFYPLWLIIKSVDKAFRLNLIEETEGLYEVKSDEPYKATKKLKFDYRIGDKYIMAAIDGLELEKVMREFNGYLGDVEFKDFTLIQNNPAIFKLPDSISFIDFILLVQHVCTELDKIDSYGFFKSLDLSFYCYQDSNTLHNIIGKTNSDDPFSIYTLDDLNDDTHLRVNNSLLVRSMSIKGV
;
A
#
# COMPACT_ATOMS: atom_id res chain seq x y z
N MET A 1 -36.26 25.20 26.90
CA MET A 1 -34.83 25.27 27.28
C MET A 1 -34.37 23.99 27.95
N GLU A 2 -35.12 23.47 28.93
CA GLU A 2 -34.78 22.23 29.66
C GLU A 2 -34.65 21.00 28.75
N ILE A 3 -35.60 20.73 27.86
CA ILE A 3 -35.56 19.56 26.95
C ILE A 3 -34.31 19.59 26.04
N ILE A 4 -33.97 20.77 25.51
CA ILE A 4 -32.78 20.94 24.67
C ILE A 4 -31.51 20.74 25.51
N SER A 5 -31.49 21.24 26.74
CA SER A 5 -30.39 21.02 27.70
C SER A 5 -30.20 19.53 27.97
N THR A 6 -31.27 18.81 28.29
CA THR A 6 -31.22 17.37 28.60
C THR A 6 -30.79 16.53 27.41
N ILE A 7 -31.27 16.84 26.20
CA ILE A 7 -30.83 16.16 24.97
C ILE A 7 -29.34 16.40 24.71
N THR A 8 -28.87 17.64 24.93
CA THR A 8 -27.46 18.01 24.77
C THR A 8 -26.59 17.26 25.78
N GLU A 9 -27.04 17.15 27.02
CA GLU A 9 -26.33 16.44 28.10
C GLU A 9 -26.19 14.95 27.80
N ILE A 10 -27.28 14.29 27.37
CA ILE A 10 -27.26 12.88 26.96
C ILE A 10 -26.32 12.65 25.77
N LEU A 11 -26.31 13.58 24.80
CA LEU A 11 -25.41 13.53 23.64
C LEU A 11 -23.94 13.58 24.08
N PHE A 12 -23.58 14.52 24.97
CA PHE A 12 -22.21 14.65 25.47
C PHE A 12 -21.78 13.44 26.31
N ILE A 13 -22.67 12.89 27.14
CA ILE A 13 -22.40 11.66 27.90
C ILE A 13 -22.19 10.49 26.95
N GLY A 14 -23.03 10.34 25.92
CA GLY A 14 -22.89 9.31 24.89
C GLY A 14 -21.57 9.42 24.12
N LEU A 15 -21.19 10.64 23.73
CA LEU A 15 -19.90 10.94 23.10
C LEU A 15 -18.72 10.61 24.01
N ALA A 16 -18.82 10.93 25.31
CA ALA A 16 -17.79 10.59 26.28
C ALA A 16 -17.60 9.08 26.43
N PHE A 17 -18.70 8.31 26.52
CA PHE A 17 -18.63 6.85 26.55
C PHE A 17 -18.05 6.26 25.26
N ALA A 18 -18.47 6.76 24.09
CA ALA A 18 -17.92 6.34 22.81
C ALA A 18 -16.41 6.63 22.70
N ALA A 19 -15.97 7.79 23.18
CA ALA A 19 -14.55 8.15 23.25
C ALA A 19 -13.77 7.19 24.16
N ILE A 20 -14.28 6.90 25.36
CA ILE A 20 -13.64 5.94 26.29
C ILE A 20 -13.53 4.55 25.66
N ILE A 21 -14.60 4.05 25.03
CA ILE A 21 -14.60 2.75 24.35
C ILE A 21 -13.56 2.74 23.21
N THR A 22 -13.47 3.82 22.45
CA THR A 22 -12.51 3.95 21.35
C THR A 22 -11.06 3.96 21.86
N ILE A 23 -10.79 4.67 22.97
CA ILE A 23 -9.48 4.68 23.63
C ILE A 23 -9.08 3.28 24.11
N ILE A 24 -10.00 2.52 24.70
CA ILE A 24 -9.71 1.18 25.23
C ILE A 24 -9.56 0.14 24.12
N LYS A 25 -10.44 0.19 23.11
CA LYS A 25 -10.51 -0.84 22.05
C LYS A 25 -9.49 -0.60 20.94
N TYR A 26 -9.17 0.65 20.65
CA TYR A 26 -8.28 1.05 19.56
C TYR A 26 -7.17 2.01 20.03
N PRO A 27 -6.40 1.65 21.08
CA PRO A 27 -5.38 2.54 21.63
C PRO A 27 -4.31 2.88 20.57
N LYS A 28 -3.97 1.93 19.71
CA LYS A 28 -2.98 2.12 18.63
C LYS A 28 -3.44 3.13 17.58
N ASP A 29 -4.70 3.06 17.15
CA ASP A 29 -5.23 3.96 16.14
C ASP A 29 -5.39 5.38 16.69
N LEU A 30 -5.71 5.51 17.97
CA LEU A 30 -5.83 6.80 18.64
C LEU A 30 -4.46 7.46 18.86
N ILE A 31 -3.45 6.66 19.23
CA ILE A 31 -2.05 7.09 19.26
C ILE A 31 -1.61 7.53 17.86
N ARG A 32 -1.92 6.76 16.81
CA ARG A 32 -1.58 7.12 15.42
C ARG A 32 -2.28 8.43 14.98
N ALA A 33 -3.56 8.60 15.29
CA ALA A 33 -4.30 9.83 15.00
C ALA A 33 -3.72 11.04 15.74
N PHE A 34 -3.33 10.87 17.01
CA PHE A 34 -2.67 11.91 17.80
C PHE A 34 -1.29 12.27 17.27
N ILE A 35 -0.49 11.28 16.87
CA ILE A 35 0.80 11.48 16.21
C ILE A 35 0.64 12.25 14.91
N ASN A 36 -0.37 11.90 14.10
CA ASN A 36 -0.69 12.60 12.85
C ASN A 36 -1.17 14.03 13.10
N PHE A 37 -1.88 14.29 14.21
CA PHE A 37 -2.30 15.64 14.60
C PHE A 37 -1.13 16.52 15.07
N ILE A 38 -0.18 15.95 15.81
CA ILE A 38 1.04 16.63 16.30
C ILE A 38 2.06 16.82 15.18
N ARG A 39 1.88 16.15 14.05
CA ARG A 39 2.79 16.20 12.91
C ARG A 39 2.93 17.63 12.37
N PRO A 40 4.15 18.18 12.27
CA PRO A 40 4.36 19.51 11.73
C PRO A 40 4.18 19.39 10.22
N THR A 41 3.15 20.06 9.69
CA THR A 41 2.81 20.02 8.26
C THR A 41 3.32 21.24 7.50
N SER A 42 3.81 22.29 8.20
CA SER A 42 4.43 23.49 7.60
C SER A 42 5.04 24.41 8.69
N PHE A 43 5.76 25.48 8.32
CA PHE A 43 6.23 26.55 9.23
C PHE A 43 5.07 27.40 9.78
N ASN A 44 4.18 26.80 10.56
CA ASN A 44 3.13 27.51 11.30
C ASN A 44 3.43 27.47 12.82
N LEU A 45 2.87 28.43 13.56
CA LEU A 45 3.17 28.62 14.99
C LEU A 45 2.82 27.37 15.84
N VAL A 46 1.75 26.68 15.45
CA VAL A 46 1.26 25.44 16.07
C VAL A 46 2.28 24.31 15.87
N SER A 47 2.80 24.15 14.65
CA SER A 47 3.83 23.16 14.31
C SER A 47 5.13 23.43 15.07
N PHE A 48 5.51 24.69 15.28
CA PHE A 48 6.68 25.06 16.07
C PHE A 48 6.51 24.68 17.55
N LEU A 49 5.33 24.93 18.13
CA LEU A 49 4.98 24.57 19.51
C LEU A 49 5.03 23.05 19.74
N PHE A 50 4.56 22.26 18.77
CA PHE A 50 4.49 20.80 18.88
C PHE A 50 5.76 20.08 18.39
N TYR A 51 6.69 20.77 17.75
CA TYR A 51 7.94 20.20 17.22
C TYR A 51 8.80 19.47 18.28
N PRO A 52 9.03 20.02 19.50
CA PRO A 52 9.81 19.33 20.53
C PRO A 52 9.13 18.03 20.98
N LEU A 53 7.80 18.06 21.13
CA LEU A 53 7.01 16.89 21.53
C LEU A 53 7.05 15.82 20.44
N TRP A 54 6.97 16.23 19.17
CA TRP A 54 7.17 15.32 18.05
C TRP A 54 8.50 14.60 18.15
N LEU A 55 9.61 15.33 18.27
CA LEU A 55 10.97 14.75 18.30
C LEU A 55 11.14 13.68 19.39
N ILE A 56 10.51 13.88 20.56
CA ILE A 56 10.48 12.87 21.62
C ILE A 56 9.74 11.62 21.14
N ILE A 57 8.57 11.78 20.52
CA ILE A 57 7.81 10.67 19.95
C ILE A 57 8.61 9.96 18.84
N LYS A 58 9.36 10.68 17.97
CA LYS A 58 10.32 10.08 17.00
C LYS A 58 11.27 9.12 17.67
N SER A 59 11.86 9.62 18.75
CA SER A 59 12.98 8.99 19.40
C SER A 59 12.52 7.73 20.13
N VAL A 60 11.32 7.79 20.75
CA VAL A 60 10.67 6.64 21.38
C VAL A 60 10.25 5.62 20.33
N ASP A 61 9.60 6.04 19.24
CA ASP A 61 9.17 5.12 18.17
C ASP A 61 10.37 4.38 17.56
N LYS A 62 11.48 5.09 17.31
CA LYS A 62 12.74 4.52 16.80
C LYS A 62 13.45 3.62 17.82
N ALA A 63 13.49 4.01 19.09
CA ALA A 63 14.18 3.22 20.13
C ALA A 63 13.45 1.90 20.43
N PHE A 64 12.12 1.89 20.37
CA PHE A 64 11.30 0.74 20.71
C PHE A 64 10.71 0.01 19.50
N ARG A 65 11.00 0.45 18.27
CA ARG A 65 10.51 -0.11 16.99
C ARG A 65 8.97 -0.29 16.98
N LEU A 66 8.25 0.71 17.48
CA LEU A 66 6.81 0.62 17.69
C LEU A 66 6.01 0.81 16.39
N ASN A 67 6.64 1.31 15.32
CA ASN A 67 6.06 1.54 14.00
C ASN A 67 4.78 2.41 14.06
N LEU A 68 4.77 3.40 14.96
CA LEU A 68 3.62 4.27 15.22
C LEU A 68 3.57 5.48 14.27
N ILE A 69 4.72 5.90 13.74
CA ILE A 69 4.83 7.02 12.82
C ILE A 69 5.00 6.48 11.40
N GLU A 70 4.05 6.76 10.52
CA GLU A 70 4.27 6.60 9.08
C GLU A 70 5.29 7.65 8.63
N GLU A 71 6.51 7.17 8.33
CA GLU A 71 7.56 7.94 7.67
C GLU A 71 7.07 8.37 6.27
N THR A 72 6.24 9.41 6.18
CA THR A 72 6.27 10.24 4.97
C THR A 72 7.43 11.20 5.14
N GLU A 73 8.57 10.76 4.63
CA GLU A 73 9.79 11.55 4.61
C GLU A 73 9.53 12.94 4.06
N GLY A 74 10.10 13.92 4.75
CA GLY A 74 10.00 15.31 4.36
C GLY A 74 10.62 15.53 2.98
N LEU A 75 10.10 16.55 2.31
CA LEU A 75 10.85 17.50 1.48
C LEU A 75 12.23 16.98 1.00
N TYR A 76 12.24 16.39 -0.19
CA TYR A 76 13.42 16.13 -1.01
C TYR A 76 14.47 15.15 -0.47
N GLU A 77 14.05 14.01 0.09
CA GLU A 77 14.89 12.80 0.01
C GLU A 77 14.27 11.86 -1.03
N VAL A 78 14.72 12.00 -2.28
CA VAL A 78 14.67 10.87 -3.21
C VAL A 78 15.57 9.82 -2.57
N LYS A 79 14.99 8.83 -1.89
CA LYS A 79 15.75 7.66 -1.46
C LYS A 79 16.45 7.10 -2.69
N SER A 80 17.71 6.69 -2.51
CA SER A 80 18.50 6.07 -3.56
C SER A 80 17.65 5.04 -4.31
N ASP A 81 17.49 5.20 -5.63
CA ASP A 81 16.83 4.25 -6.55
C ASP A 81 17.62 2.93 -6.67
N GLU A 82 18.43 2.60 -5.66
CA GLU A 82 19.15 1.35 -5.56
C GLU A 82 18.17 0.19 -5.29
N PRO A 83 18.51 -1.01 -5.77
CA PRO A 83 17.77 -2.21 -5.43
C PRO A 83 17.85 -2.50 -3.93
N TYR A 84 16.73 -2.88 -3.33
CA TYR A 84 16.73 -3.41 -1.98
C TYR A 84 17.59 -4.68 -1.87
N LYS A 85 18.35 -4.78 -0.77
CA LYS A 85 19.19 -5.95 -0.49
C LYS A 85 18.33 -7.19 -0.22
N ALA A 86 18.56 -8.26 -0.98
CA ALA A 86 17.89 -9.53 -0.76
C ALA A 86 18.54 -10.31 0.40
N THR A 87 17.75 -10.82 1.34
CA THR A 87 18.19 -11.84 2.29
C THR A 87 18.10 -13.25 1.70
N LYS A 88 17.14 -13.47 0.79
CA LYS A 88 16.93 -14.74 0.09
C LYS A 88 16.31 -14.49 -1.29
N LYS A 89 16.61 -15.36 -2.25
CA LYS A 89 15.89 -15.44 -3.53
C LYS A 89 14.84 -16.54 -3.45
N LEU A 90 13.56 -16.19 -3.52
CA LEU A 90 12.45 -17.15 -3.55
C LEU A 90 12.12 -17.49 -5.00
N LYS A 91 12.37 -18.73 -5.40
CA LYS A 91 12.06 -19.17 -6.77
C LYS A 91 10.57 -19.45 -6.94
N PHE A 92 10.01 -19.10 -8.09
CA PHE A 92 8.64 -19.45 -8.47
C PHE A 92 8.51 -19.54 -9.99
N ASP A 93 7.43 -20.19 -10.46
CA ASP A 93 7.07 -20.20 -11.88
C ASP A 93 5.87 -19.27 -12.09
N TYR A 94 6.11 -18.15 -12.76
CA TYR A 94 5.08 -17.16 -13.03
C TYR A 94 4.01 -17.65 -14.03
N ARG A 95 4.35 -18.64 -14.88
CA ARG A 95 3.45 -19.09 -15.97
C ARG A 95 2.23 -19.83 -15.45
N ILE A 96 2.34 -20.47 -14.29
CA ILE A 96 1.30 -21.37 -13.74
C ILE A 96 0.29 -20.68 -12.80
N GLY A 97 0.43 -19.37 -12.56
CA GLY A 97 -0.46 -18.64 -11.66
C GLY A 97 -1.49 -17.79 -12.39
N ASP A 98 -2.62 -17.55 -11.73
CA ASP A 98 -3.57 -16.50 -12.09
C ASP A 98 -3.00 -15.13 -11.69
N LYS A 99 -3.25 -14.10 -12.51
CA LYS A 99 -2.75 -12.75 -12.28
C LYS A 99 -3.89 -11.75 -12.34
N TYR A 100 -3.85 -10.76 -11.44
CA TYR A 100 -4.90 -9.79 -11.27
C TYR A 100 -4.33 -8.39 -11.03
N ILE A 101 -5.06 -7.38 -11.48
CA ILE A 101 -4.91 -5.99 -11.05
C ILE A 101 -6.15 -5.62 -10.22
N MET A 102 -5.92 -5.04 -9.06
CA MET A 102 -6.96 -4.61 -8.15
C MET A 102 -6.79 -3.13 -7.82
N ALA A 103 -7.90 -2.40 -7.74
CA ALA A 103 -7.90 -1.02 -7.28
C ALA A 103 -9.22 -0.67 -6.57
N ALA A 104 -9.15 0.18 -5.55
CA ALA A 104 -10.30 0.69 -4.80
C ALA A 104 -11.10 1.78 -5.55
N ILE A 105 -11.38 1.54 -6.83
CA ILE A 105 -12.16 2.39 -7.75
C ILE A 105 -13.15 1.53 -8.53
N ASP A 106 -13.93 2.16 -9.41
CA ASP A 106 -14.81 1.43 -10.33
C ASP A 106 -14.04 0.84 -11.52
N GLY A 107 -14.63 -0.19 -12.13
CA GLY A 107 -14.02 -0.94 -13.23
C GLY A 107 -13.79 -0.12 -14.49
N LEU A 108 -14.61 0.89 -14.77
CA LEU A 108 -14.47 1.75 -15.95
C LEU A 108 -13.25 2.67 -15.81
N GLU A 109 -13.05 3.23 -14.62
CA GLU A 109 -11.88 4.07 -14.32
C GLU A 109 -10.59 3.24 -14.37
N LEU A 110 -10.57 2.04 -13.77
CA LEU A 110 -9.40 1.16 -13.82
C LEU A 110 -9.11 0.69 -15.26
N GLU A 111 -10.15 0.36 -16.03
CA GLU A 111 -10.03 0.03 -17.45
C GLU A 111 -9.37 1.16 -18.24
N LYS A 112 -9.79 2.41 -18.01
CA LYS A 112 -9.21 3.58 -18.71
C LYS A 112 -7.71 3.68 -18.45
N VAL A 113 -7.29 3.60 -17.18
CA VAL A 113 -5.87 3.68 -16.79
C VAL A 113 -5.04 2.56 -17.43
N MET A 114 -5.54 1.33 -17.41
CA MET A 114 -4.84 0.20 -18.02
C MET A 114 -4.79 0.28 -19.55
N ARG A 115 -5.85 0.78 -20.20
CA ARG A 115 -5.89 0.95 -21.66
C ARG A 115 -4.87 1.97 -22.16
N GLU A 116 -4.64 3.04 -21.40
CA GLU A 116 -3.62 4.04 -21.73
C GLU A 116 -2.21 3.42 -21.78
N PHE A 117 -1.97 2.37 -20.99
CA PHE A 117 -0.71 1.63 -20.97
C PHE A 117 -0.64 0.46 -21.97
N ASN A 118 -1.77 0.04 -22.54
CA ASN A 118 -1.83 -1.18 -23.37
C ASN A 118 -0.87 -1.17 -24.56
N GLY A 119 -0.52 0.00 -25.10
CA GLY A 119 0.45 0.12 -26.21
C GLY A 119 1.90 -0.18 -25.82
N TYR A 120 2.20 -0.30 -24.53
CA TYR A 120 3.53 -0.64 -24.00
C TYR A 120 3.63 -2.09 -23.51
N LEU A 121 2.50 -2.79 -23.43
CA LEU A 121 2.48 -4.24 -23.22
C LEU A 121 2.90 -4.91 -24.53
N GLY A 122 3.60 -6.05 -24.46
CA GLY A 122 4.04 -6.80 -25.63
C GLY A 122 2.90 -7.33 -26.50
N ASP A 123 2.75 -8.65 -26.58
CA ASP A 123 1.74 -9.29 -27.45
C ASP A 123 0.33 -9.36 -26.82
N VAL A 124 0.10 -8.63 -25.73
CA VAL A 124 -1.15 -8.70 -24.98
C VAL A 124 -2.06 -7.52 -25.32
N GLU A 125 -3.29 -7.81 -25.70
CA GLU A 125 -4.30 -6.79 -25.93
C GLU A 125 -5.27 -6.69 -24.74
N PHE A 126 -5.70 -5.47 -24.43
CA PHE A 126 -6.65 -5.23 -23.34
C PHE A 126 -7.95 -6.04 -23.48
N LYS A 127 -8.36 -6.39 -24.71
CA LYS A 127 -9.55 -7.22 -24.96
C LYS A 127 -9.48 -8.59 -24.26
N ASP A 128 -8.28 -9.07 -23.95
CA ASP A 128 -8.05 -10.35 -23.30
C ASP A 128 -8.16 -10.26 -21.77
N PHE A 129 -8.35 -9.05 -21.22
CA PHE A 129 -8.51 -8.80 -19.80
C PHE A 129 -9.97 -9.00 -19.41
N THR A 130 -10.21 -9.65 -18.28
CA THR A 130 -11.56 -9.97 -17.82
C THR A 130 -11.88 -9.20 -16.54
N LEU A 131 -12.92 -8.36 -16.57
CA LEU A 131 -13.46 -7.74 -15.36
C LEU A 131 -14.17 -8.81 -14.51
N ILE A 132 -13.62 -9.09 -13.33
CA ILE A 132 -14.17 -10.06 -12.36
C ILE A 132 -15.13 -9.36 -11.39
N GLN A 133 -14.81 -8.13 -10.99
CA GLN A 133 -15.60 -7.36 -10.05
C GLN A 133 -15.49 -5.88 -10.38
N ASN A 134 -16.61 -5.14 -10.31
CA ASN A 134 -16.64 -3.73 -10.69
C ASN A 134 -16.25 -2.75 -9.58
N ASN A 135 -16.51 -3.05 -8.30
CA ASN A 135 -16.14 -2.15 -7.19
C ASN A 135 -15.96 -2.94 -5.86
N PRO A 136 -14.76 -2.98 -5.27
CA PRO A 136 -13.50 -2.52 -5.87
C PRO A 136 -13.23 -3.26 -7.17
N ALA A 137 -12.61 -2.57 -8.13
CA ALA A 137 -12.33 -3.12 -9.45
C ALA A 137 -11.28 -4.23 -9.37
N ILE A 138 -11.59 -5.37 -10.00
CA ILE A 138 -10.69 -6.52 -10.11
C ILE A 138 -10.70 -6.97 -11.56
N PHE A 139 -9.55 -6.88 -12.22
CA PHE A 139 -9.32 -7.45 -13.54
C PHE A 139 -8.45 -8.69 -13.42
N LYS A 140 -8.88 -9.79 -14.04
CA LYS A 140 -8.03 -10.94 -14.33
C LYS A 140 -7.30 -10.68 -15.63
N LEU A 141 -5.98 -10.87 -15.59
CA LEU A 141 -5.09 -10.74 -16.73
C LEU A 141 -5.02 -12.07 -17.50
N PRO A 142 -4.73 -12.04 -18.81
CA PRO A 142 -4.55 -13.25 -19.59
C PRO A 142 -3.30 -14.02 -19.17
N ASP A 143 -3.34 -15.35 -19.30
CA ASP A 143 -2.22 -16.21 -18.89
C ASP A 143 -0.92 -15.94 -19.67
N SER A 144 -1.05 -15.36 -20.87
CA SER A 144 0.04 -14.99 -21.78
C SER A 144 0.83 -13.75 -21.36
N ILE A 145 0.34 -12.93 -20.43
CA ILE A 145 1.07 -11.74 -19.98
C ILE A 145 2.41 -12.15 -19.38
N SER A 146 3.49 -11.48 -19.79
CA SER A 146 4.82 -11.75 -19.24
C SER A 146 4.94 -11.21 -17.80
N PHE A 147 5.95 -11.67 -17.06
CA PHE A 147 6.19 -11.14 -15.71
C PHE A 147 6.56 -9.67 -15.77
N ILE A 148 7.39 -9.29 -16.76
CA ILE A 148 7.77 -7.90 -17.04
C ILE A 148 6.54 -7.03 -17.27
N ASP A 149 5.68 -7.41 -18.22
CA ASP A 149 4.49 -6.66 -18.58
C ASP A 149 3.54 -6.49 -17.39
N PHE A 150 3.39 -7.54 -16.57
CA PHE A 150 2.60 -7.48 -15.35
C PHE A 150 3.17 -6.50 -14.34
N ILE A 151 4.47 -6.55 -14.06
CA ILE A 151 5.09 -5.65 -13.08
C ILE A 151 5.05 -4.19 -13.56
N LEU A 152 5.28 -3.95 -14.85
CA LEU A 152 5.16 -2.61 -15.44
C LEU A 152 3.72 -2.09 -15.40
N LEU A 153 2.73 -2.96 -15.64
CA LEU A 153 1.33 -2.58 -15.52
C LEU A 153 0.95 -2.26 -14.06
N VAL A 154 1.42 -3.04 -13.09
CA VAL A 154 1.24 -2.74 -11.66
C VAL A 154 1.85 -1.39 -11.32
N GLN A 155 3.08 -1.14 -11.76
CA GLN A 155 3.76 0.14 -11.57
C GLN A 155 2.93 1.30 -12.15
N HIS A 156 2.53 1.20 -13.42
CA HIS A 156 1.72 2.21 -14.09
C HIS A 156 0.42 2.50 -13.34
N VAL A 157 -0.35 1.47 -13.01
CA VAL A 157 -1.62 1.62 -12.30
C VAL A 157 -1.42 2.26 -10.93
N CYS A 158 -0.41 1.84 -10.17
CA CYS A 158 -0.11 2.43 -8.87
C CYS A 158 0.36 3.88 -8.96
N THR A 159 1.06 4.26 -10.03
CA THR A 159 1.52 5.64 -10.25
C THR A 159 0.37 6.55 -10.67
N GLU A 160 -0.47 6.13 -11.62
CA GLU A 160 -1.60 6.93 -12.10
C GLU A 160 -2.70 7.09 -11.05
N LEU A 161 -2.95 6.05 -10.26
CA LEU A 161 -3.95 6.06 -9.18
C LEU A 161 -3.33 6.44 -7.83
N ASP A 162 -2.36 7.36 -7.81
CA ASP A 162 -1.68 7.79 -6.59
C ASP A 162 -2.68 8.01 -5.43
N LYS A 163 -2.32 7.52 -4.23
CA LYS A 163 -3.14 7.50 -2.99
C LYS A 163 -4.36 6.57 -2.98
N ILE A 164 -4.67 5.89 -4.08
CA ILE A 164 -5.68 4.84 -4.13
C ILE A 164 -5.01 3.49 -3.87
N ASP A 165 -5.63 2.67 -3.03
CA ASP A 165 -5.17 1.30 -2.81
C ASP A 165 -5.31 0.50 -4.11
N SER A 166 -4.19 0.38 -4.81
CA SER A 166 -4.01 -0.37 -6.04
C SER A 166 -2.82 -1.31 -5.90
N TYR A 167 -2.93 -2.50 -6.47
CA TYR A 167 -1.90 -3.53 -6.39
C TYR A 167 -2.11 -4.63 -7.45
N GLY A 168 -1.01 -5.28 -7.80
CA GLY A 168 -1.03 -6.56 -8.52
C GLY A 168 -1.16 -7.71 -7.55
N PHE A 169 -1.86 -8.77 -7.97
CA PHE A 169 -1.98 -10.01 -7.23
C PHE A 169 -1.67 -11.20 -8.13
N PHE A 170 -0.84 -12.11 -7.63
CA PHE A 170 -0.48 -13.37 -8.27
C PHE A 170 -0.91 -14.52 -7.37
N LYS A 171 -1.49 -15.59 -7.95
CA LYS A 171 -1.94 -16.77 -7.23
C LYS A 171 -1.64 -18.05 -8.00
N SER A 172 -0.85 -18.93 -7.41
CA SER A 172 -0.62 -20.31 -7.84
C SER A 172 -0.96 -21.27 -6.69
N LEU A 173 -0.78 -22.57 -6.89
CA LEU A 173 -1.02 -23.58 -5.85
C LEU A 173 -0.10 -23.39 -4.63
N ASP A 174 1.18 -23.09 -4.86
CA ASP A 174 2.21 -23.08 -3.82
C ASP A 174 2.55 -21.67 -3.33
N LEU A 175 2.28 -20.65 -4.15
CA LEU A 175 2.63 -19.27 -3.89
C LEU A 175 1.52 -18.34 -4.33
N SER A 176 1.11 -17.43 -3.44
CA SER A 176 0.41 -16.22 -3.84
C SER A 176 1.12 -15.00 -3.24
N PHE A 177 1.03 -13.87 -3.91
CA PHE A 177 1.57 -12.62 -3.41
C PHE A 177 0.78 -11.44 -3.95
N TYR A 178 0.84 -10.32 -3.23
CA TYR A 178 0.46 -9.01 -3.76
C TYR A 178 1.70 -8.12 -3.84
N CYS A 179 1.68 -7.16 -4.76
CA CYS A 179 2.74 -6.20 -4.94
C CYS A 179 2.21 -4.84 -5.42
N TYR A 180 2.92 -3.77 -5.08
CA TYR A 180 2.58 -2.41 -5.45
C TYR A 180 3.85 -1.56 -5.56
N GLN A 181 3.78 -0.43 -6.26
CA GLN A 181 4.89 0.51 -6.38
C GLN A 181 5.26 1.08 -5.01
N ASP A 182 6.52 0.96 -4.62
CA ASP A 182 7.02 1.64 -3.43
C ASP A 182 7.00 3.16 -3.67
N SER A 183 6.25 3.89 -2.84
CA SER A 183 6.15 5.36 -2.96
C SER A 183 7.48 6.08 -2.75
N ASN A 184 8.48 5.40 -2.19
CA ASN A 184 9.77 5.99 -1.89
C ASN A 184 10.78 5.88 -3.05
N THR A 185 10.49 5.10 -4.09
CA THR A 185 11.42 4.84 -5.19
C THR A 185 10.69 4.80 -6.53
N LEU A 186 11.37 5.06 -7.64
CA LEU A 186 10.78 4.91 -8.97
C LEU A 186 10.86 3.47 -9.48
N HIS A 187 11.87 2.72 -9.04
CA HIS A 187 12.20 1.43 -9.64
C HIS A 187 11.96 0.21 -8.74
N ASN A 188 11.46 0.37 -7.52
CA ASN A 188 11.14 -0.77 -6.66
C ASN A 188 9.63 -1.01 -6.55
N ILE A 189 9.26 -2.24 -6.83
CA ILE A 189 7.97 -2.82 -6.50
C ILE A 189 8.16 -3.65 -5.25
N ILE A 190 7.28 -3.48 -4.26
CA ILE A 190 7.36 -4.20 -2.98
C ILE A 190 6.07 -4.99 -2.73
N GLY A 191 6.17 -6.06 -1.96
CA GLY A 191 5.03 -6.95 -1.76
C GLY A 191 5.22 -7.94 -0.62
N LYS A 192 4.17 -8.72 -0.34
CA LYS A 192 4.25 -9.88 0.57
C LYS A 192 3.67 -11.11 -0.07
N THR A 193 4.26 -12.25 0.29
CA THR A 193 3.73 -13.57 -0.06
C THR A 193 2.62 -14.00 0.92
N ASN A 194 1.95 -15.11 0.62
CA ASN A 194 1.03 -15.81 1.53
C ASN A 194 1.66 -16.27 2.85
N SER A 195 3.00 -16.35 2.92
CA SER A 195 3.72 -16.67 4.15
C SER A 195 4.15 -15.43 4.93
N ASP A 196 3.61 -14.25 4.59
CA ASP A 196 3.97 -12.93 5.14
C ASP A 196 5.44 -12.51 4.89
N ASP A 197 6.17 -13.22 4.02
CA ASP A 197 7.54 -12.86 3.64
C ASP A 197 7.53 -11.60 2.77
N PRO A 198 8.13 -10.48 3.21
CA PRO A 198 8.26 -9.28 2.39
C PRO A 198 9.28 -9.48 1.29
N PHE A 199 9.01 -8.93 0.12
CA PHE A 199 9.93 -8.96 -1.01
C PHE A 199 9.94 -7.65 -1.78
N SER A 200 10.96 -7.49 -2.61
CA SER A 200 11.07 -6.44 -3.61
C SER A 200 11.36 -7.01 -5.00
N ILE A 201 11.02 -6.23 -6.02
CA ILE A 201 11.39 -6.44 -7.43
C ILE A 201 11.96 -5.12 -7.90
N TYR A 202 13.20 -5.14 -8.41
CA TYR A 202 13.84 -3.97 -8.99
C TYR A 202 13.63 -3.95 -10.50
N THR A 203 12.90 -2.95 -11.00
CA THR A 203 12.38 -2.96 -12.38
C THR A 203 13.46 -2.81 -13.46
N LEU A 204 14.68 -2.35 -13.11
CA LEU A 204 15.77 -2.24 -14.08
C LEU A 204 16.57 -3.54 -14.27
N ASP A 205 16.67 -4.39 -13.24
CA ASP A 205 17.52 -5.59 -13.29
C ASP A 205 16.74 -6.91 -13.17
N ASP A 206 15.71 -6.97 -12.32
CA ASP A 206 15.04 -8.23 -11.98
C ASP A 206 14.03 -8.71 -13.02
N LEU A 207 13.62 -7.82 -13.93
CA LEU A 207 12.64 -8.14 -14.96
C LEU A 207 13.20 -9.14 -15.99
N ASN A 208 14.51 -9.22 -16.17
CA ASN A 208 15.10 -10.15 -17.15
C ASN A 208 15.10 -11.61 -16.69
N ASP A 209 14.86 -11.89 -15.41
CA ASP A 209 15.21 -13.17 -14.82
C ASP A 209 14.00 -14.00 -14.38
N ASP A 210 12.74 -13.55 -14.58
CA ASP A 210 11.42 -14.24 -14.51
C ASP A 210 11.17 -15.31 -13.42
N THR A 211 12.08 -15.49 -12.46
CA THR A 211 12.20 -16.75 -11.71
C THR A 211 12.36 -16.56 -10.23
N HIS A 212 12.53 -15.33 -9.73
CA HIS A 212 12.72 -15.13 -8.31
C HIS A 212 12.22 -13.81 -7.76
N LEU A 213 11.70 -13.86 -6.53
CA LEU A 213 11.43 -12.70 -5.70
C LEU A 213 12.61 -12.46 -4.75
N ARG A 214 13.03 -11.21 -4.58
CA ARG A 214 14.07 -10.83 -3.59
C ARG A 214 13.41 -10.64 -2.24
N VAL A 215 13.41 -11.69 -1.42
CA VAL A 215 12.89 -11.63 -0.04
C VAL A 215 13.81 -10.74 0.78
N ASN A 216 13.21 -9.84 1.56
CA ASN A 216 13.93 -8.97 2.49
C ASN A 216 13.07 -8.71 3.74
N ASN A 217 13.47 -9.34 4.85
CA ASN A 217 12.74 -9.27 6.12
C ASN A 217 12.81 -7.89 6.80
N SER A 218 13.66 -6.97 6.32
CA SER A 218 13.70 -5.59 6.81
C SER A 218 12.79 -4.64 6.04
N LEU A 219 12.14 -5.08 4.96
CA LEU A 219 11.18 -4.27 4.22
C LEU A 219 9.89 -4.10 5.01
N LEU A 220 9.42 -2.86 5.08
CA LEU A 220 8.11 -2.53 5.62
C LEU A 220 7.10 -2.53 4.48
N VAL A 221 6.23 -3.55 4.45
CA VAL A 221 5.19 -3.68 3.42
C VAL A 221 3.83 -3.62 4.08
N ARG A 222 2.96 -2.74 3.56
CA ARG A 222 1.58 -2.58 4.05
C ARG A 222 0.77 -3.83 3.74
N SER A 223 -0.05 -4.29 4.68
CA SER A 223 -0.96 -5.41 4.45
C SER A 223 -2.17 -4.95 3.65
N MET A 224 -2.42 -5.57 2.50
CA MET A 224 -3.61 -5.30 1.70
C MET A 224 -4.78 -6.15 2.20
N SER A 225 -5.94 -5.52 2.43
CA SER A 225 -7.18 -6.23 2.76
C SER A 225 -7.72 -6.93 1.52
N ILE A 226 -7.32 -8.19 1.30
CA ILE A 226 -7.91 -9.04 0.25
C ILE A 226 -9.29 -9.49 0.75
N LYS A 227 -10.33 -8.71 0.45
CA LYS A 227 -11.72 -9.16 0.59
C LYS A 227 -12.21 -9.61 -0.79
N GLY A 228 -12.25 -10.92 -1.03
CA GLY A 228 -13.08 -11.49 -2.11
C GLY A 228 -12.39 -12.16 -3.30
N VAL A 229 -11.20 -12.75 -3.15
CA VAL A 229 -10.60 -13.67 -4.16
C VAL A 229 -10.20 -15.01 -3.57
#